data_AF-A0A1L9TAV3-F1
#
_entry.id   AF-A0A1L9TAV3-F1
#
_cell.length_a   1.000
_cell.length_b   1.000
_cell.length_c   1.000
_cell.angle_alpha   90.00
_cell.angle_beta   90.00
_cell.angle_gamma   90.00
#
_symmetry.space_group_name_H-M   'P 1'
#
loop_
_entity.id
_entity.type
_entity.pdbx_description
1 polymer ?
#
loop_
_entity_poly.entity_id
_entity_poly.type
_entity_poly.pdbx_seq_one_letter_code
_entity_poly.pdbx_strand_id
1 'polypeptide(L)'
;MRSSLQLLAVSALPLAQVSAETVLGAYVFARHGDRTAKILKNTELTDLGYREIFITGSSYHSRYINSSSSQYVAGISEDVVKLSQLTASAPADAVLQNSATGFLQGLYPPVGDLASQELRNKTTVSAPLDGYQLIPLSLIDSGASSEDSPWLQSTTNCQNGIVSSNNYYESKLYNDLLDSTKGFYEDLAPLINTSFSESDRTFKNAYTIFDYLNVGYIHNTTNVPSAEQLHQAFLYANIEQYNLAYNSTEKIRAIAGQTLAAEMLMGLNETVTSEGKVKLHVEFGSYGTFLSYFGLAQLPEVNVNFTGVPDYASSMAWELVTNSTSDTFPDPEDISVRFYFQNGTLSSSDDLTEYRLYGESSTTIPWSTFVEKTEKIAIMTTDQWCDACGNTDGQCSSSGDSGSGSASTDSASGGSGGISKAVAGVIGAMVTLAVILGLEALILLLGGFRLTRSKGAAAAAAEVAENK
;
A
#
# COMPACT_ATOMS: atom_id res chain seq x y z
N MET A 1 -43.40 46.17 52.49
CA MET A 1 -42.20 45.96 51.65
C MET A 1 -41.35 44.85 52.24
N ARG A 2 -41.50 43.62 51.72
CA ARG A 2 -40.52 42.53 51.86
C ARG A 2 -40.58 41.74 50.56
N SER A 3 -39.64 42.04 49.67
CA SER A 3 -39.48 41.34 48.39
C SER A 3 -38.53 40.17 48.62
N SER A 4 -39.03 38.95 48.46
CA SER A 4 -38.23 37.72 48.59
C SER A 4 -37.52 37.45 47.27
N LEU A 5 -36.19 37.57 47.27
CA LEU A 5 -35.30 37.15 46.19
C LEU A 5 -35.37 35.62 46.05
N GLN A 6 -35.83 35.14 44.89
CA GLN A 6 -35.70 33.74 44.50
C GLN A 6 -34.34 33.56 43.80
N LEU A 7 -33.46 32.76 44.41
CA LEU A 7 -32.24 32.26 43.78
C LEU A 7 -32.61 31.24 42.69
N LEU A 8 -32.31 31.55 41.43
CA LEU A 8 -32.28 30.55 40.35
C LEU A 8 -30.99 29.75 40.47
N ALA A 9 -31.11 28.49 40.91
CA ALA A 9 -30.04 27.51 40.80
C ALA A 9 -29.96 27.03 39.34
N VAL A 10 -28.93 27.48 38.62
CA VAL A 10 -28.57 26.92 37.31
C VAL A 10 -27.90 25.57 37.57
N SER A 11 -28.64 24.49 37.34
CA SER A 11 -28.11 23.14 37.28
C SER A 11 -27.20 23.01 36.05
N ALA A 12 -25.89 23.00 36.26
CA ALA A 12 -24.92 22.62 35.24
C ALA A 12 -25.10 21.12 34.94
N LEU A 13 -25.68 20.81 33.78
CA LEU A 13 -25.63 19.47 33.21
C LEU A 13 -24.17 19.20 32.83
N PRO A 14 -23.58 18.06 33.23
CA PRO A 14 -22.28 17.67 32.70
C PRO A 14 -22.46 17.41 31.21
N LEU A 15 -21.93 18.31 30.38
CA LEU A 15 -21.60 17.96 29.00
C LEU A 15 -20.62 16.80 29.11
N ALA A 16 -21.03 15.60 28.69
CA ALA A 16 -20.08 14.53 28.45
C ALA A 16 -19.06 15.10 27.46
N GLN A 17 -17.82 15.30 27.89
CA GLN A 17 -16.72 15.51 26.97
C GLN A 17 -16.66 14.24 26.13
N VAL A 18 -17.19 14.31 24.90
CA VAL A 18 -16.80 13.36 23.86
C VAL A 18 -15.31 13.59 23.71
N SER A 19 -14.51 12.68 24.27
CA SER A 19 -13.06 12.71 24.08
C SER A 19 -12.82 12.70 22.57
N ALA A 20 -12.02 13.63 22.07
CA ALA A 20 -11.65 13.63 20.67
C ALA A 20 -10.83 12.37 20.42
N GLU A 21 -11.34 11.49 19.55
CA GLU A 21 -10.62 10.31 19.09
C GLU A 21 -9.26 10.74 18.52
N THR A 22 -8.20 10.01 18.87
CA THR A 22 -6.83 10.31 18.44
C THR A 22 -6.36 9.29 17.41
N VAL A 23 -5.75 9.77 16.32
CA VAL A 23 -5.09 8.93 15.32
C VAL A 23 -3.63 8.68 15.75
N LEU A 24 -3.27 7.42 15.96
CA LEU A 24 -1.94 6.99 16.41
C LEU A 24 -0.96 6.79 15.24
N GLY A 25 -1.50 6.43 14.08
CA GLY A 25 -0.77 6.18 12.85
C GLY A 25 -1.67 5.60 11.78
N ALA A 26 -1.13 5.45 10.57
CA ALA A 26 -1.88 4.93 9.44
C ALA A 26 -0.99 4.15 8.46
N TYR A 27 -1.62 3.27 7.71
CA TYR A 27 -1.05 2.64 6.52
C TYR A 27 -1.89 3.07 5.31
N VAL A 28 -1.26 3.60 4.27
CA VAL A 28 -1.90 4.08 3.04
C VAL A 28 -1.41 3.24 1.87
N PHE A 29 -2.32 2.61 1.14
CA PHE A 29 -2.04 1.98 -0.13
C PHE A 29 -2.65 2.79 -1.26
N ALA A 30 -1.83 3.25 -2.21
CA ALA A 30 -2.24 4.14 -3.28
C ALA A 30 -1.98 3.55 -4.67
N ARG A 31 -2.89 3.85 -5.60
CA ARG A 31 -2.72 3.58 -7.02
C ARG A 31 -1.94 4.73 -7.65
N HIS A 32 -1.19 4.45 -8.70
CA HIS A 32 -0.63 5.47 -9.59
C HIS A 32 -1.71 6.40 -10.20
N GLY A 33 -1.27 7.56 -10.69
CA GLY A 33 -2.11 8.51 -11.43
C GLY A 33 -2.29 8.11 -12.89
N ASP A 34 -2.96 8.98 -13.66
CA ASP A 34 -3.08 8.84 -15.11
C ASP A 34 -1.72 8.60 -15.81
N ARG A 35 -1.77 7.76 -16.85
CA ARG A 35 -0.60 7.26 -17.57
C ARG A 35 -0.95 6.97 -19.02
N THR A 36 0.07 6.79 -19.86
CA THR A 36 -0.12 6.32 -21.24
C THR A 36 -0.72 4.90 -21.28
N ALA A 37 -1.29 4.51 -22.42
CA ALA A 37 -2.00 3.25 -22.56
C ALA A 37 -1.05 2.04 -22.56
N LYS A 38 -1.39 0.99 -21.80
CA LYS A 38 -0.51 -0.18 -21.57
C LYS A 38 -0.15 -0.92 -22.86
N ILE A 39 -1.09 -0.99 -23.79
CA ILE A 39 -0.91 -1.71 -25.07
C ILE A 39 0.26 -1.18 -25.91
N LEU A 40 0.69 0.06 -25.66
CA LEU A 40 1.82 0.69 -26.35
C LEU A 40 3.19 0.23 -25.83
N LYS A 41 3.24 -0.46 -24.67
CA LYS A 41 4.45 -1.01 -24.03
C LYS A 41 5.56 0.02 -23.78
N ASN A 42 5.16 1.26 -23.55
CA ASN A 42 5.99 2.38 -23.13
C ASN A 42 5.19 3.17 -22.09
N THR A 43 4.70 2.46 -21.08
CA THR A 43 3.80 3.03 -20.09
C THR A 43 4.53 4.07 -19.25
N GLU A 44 4.05 5.31 -19.29
CA GLU A 44 4.66 6.47 -18.65
C GLU A 44 3.60 7.25 -17.86
N LEU A 45 3.98 7.72 -16.68
CA LEU A 45 3.15 8.63 -15.88
C LEU A 45 3.00 9.96 -16.63
N THR A 46 1.79 10.45 -16.80
CA THR A 46 1.55 11.75 -17.45
C THR A 46 1.67 12.90 -16.43
N ASP A 47 1.76 14.14 -16.92
CA ASP A 47 1.68 15.32 -16.05
C ASP A 47 0.31 15.42 -15.34
N LEU A 48 -0.76 14.91 -15.97
CA LEU A 48 -2.07 14.80 -15.33
C LEU A 48 -1.99 13.83 -14.14
N GLY A 49 -1.46 12.63 -14.36
CA GLY A 49 -1.33 11.62 -13.30
C GLY A 49 -0.40 12.07 -12.18
N TYR A 50 0.68 12.77 -12.52
CA TYR A 50 1.55 13.38 -11.53
C TYR A 50 0.81 14.39 -10.65
N ARG A 51 -0.02 15.25 -11.25
CA ARG A 51 -0.84 16.22 -10.53
C ARG A 51 -1.89 15.54 -9.65
N GLU A 52 -2.59 14.52 -10.14
CA GLU A 52 -3.58 13.75 -9.38
C GLU A 52 -2.96 13.16 -8.11
N ILE A 53 -1.77 12.58 -8.24
CA ILE A 53 -1.06 11.97 -7.12
C ILE A 53 -0.50 13.00 -6.16
N PHE A 54 0.04 14.11 -6.66
CA PHE A 54 0.47 15.24 -5.82
C PHE A 54 -0.70 15.76 -4.97
N ILE A 55 -1.88 15.97 -5.58
CA ILE A 55 -3.09 16.45 -4.88
C ILE A 55 -3.49 15.44 -3.80
N THR A 56 -3.50 14.15 -4.12
CA THR A 56 -3.84 13.09 -3.16
C THR A 56 -2.87 13.10 -1.97
N GLY A 57 -1.56 13.23 -2.23
CA GLY A 57 -0.54 13.38 -1.19
C GLY A 57 -0.75 14.61 -0.31
N SER A 58 -1.09 15.76 -0.91
CA SER A 58 -1.40 17.00 -0.18
C SER A 58 -2.67 16.90 0.68
N SER A 59 -3.65 16.11 0.25
CA SER A 59 -4.83 15.81 1.06
C SER A 59 -4.46 14.97 2.30
N TYR A 60 -3.57 13.98 2.16
CA TYR A 60 -3.02 13.24 3.30
C TYR A 60 -2.11 14.10 4.20
N HIS A 61 -1.38 15.07 3.64
CA HIS A 61 -0.69 16.09 4.45
C HIS A 61 -1.67 16.84 5.33
N SER A 62 -2.74 17.36 4.71
CA SER A 62 -3.77 18.13 5.39
C SER A 62 -4.49 17.32 6.46
N ARG A 63 -4.64 16.00 6.25
CA ARG A 63 -5.30 15.09 7.20
C ARG A 63 -4.39 14.66 8.34
N TYR A 64 -3.20 14.14 8.04
CA TYR A 64 -2.36 13.42 9.02
C TYR A 64 -1.18 14.24 9.55
N ILE A 65 -0.68 15.20 8.77
CA ILE A 65 0.57 15.92 9.09
C ILE A 65 0.27 17.30 9.69
N ASN A 66 -0.76 17.98 9.19
CA ASN A 66 -1.18 19.29 9.68
C ASN A 66 -1.76 19.20 11.10
N SER A 67 -1.14 19.88 12.07
CA SER A 67 -1.53 19.81 13.49
C SER A 67 -2.88 20.46 13.80
N SER A 68 -3.43 21.26 12.87
CA SER A 68 -4.78 21.81 12.98
C SER A 68 -5.87 20.83 12.53
N SER A 69 -5.50 19.70 11.94
CA SER A 69 -6.44 18.64 11.54
C SER A 69 -6.96 17.88 12.76
N SER A 70 -8.27 17.56 12.75
CA SER A 70 -8.85 16.64 13.74
C SER A 70 -8.35 15.19 13.60
N GLN A 71 -7.72 14.86 12.47
CA GLN A 71 -7.15 13.55 12.19
C GLN A 71 -5.61 13.57 12.20
N TYR A 72 -5.02 14.63 12.75
CA TYR A 72 -3.58 14.73 12.92
C TYR A 72 -3.03 13.46 13.60
N VAL A 73 -1.99 12.88 13.01
CA VAL A 73 -1.33 11.70 13.57
C VAL A 73 -0.46 12.16 14.74
N ALA A 74 -0.82 11.72 15.94
CA ALA A 74 -0.25 12.25 17.18
C ALA A 74 1.29 12.24 17.17
N GLY A 75 1.91 13.41 17.24
CA GLY A 75 3.37 13.58 17.36
C GLY A 75 4.17 13.32 16.07
N ILE A 76 3.51 13.25 14.90
CA ILE A 76 4.23 13.25 13.62
C ILE A 76 4.83 14.64 13.34
N SER A 77 6.03 14.68 12.79
CA SER A 77 6.71 15.94 12.46
C SER A 77 5.96 16.64 11.34
N GLU A 78 5.55 17.89 11.57
CA GLU A 78 4.69 18.67 10.64
C GLU A 78 5.50 19.32 9.52
N ASP A 79 6.49 20.15 9.87
CA ASP A 79 7.26 20.93 8.87
C ASP A 79 8.30 20.07 8.15
N VAL A 80 9.29 19.57 8.90
CA VAL A 80 10.42 18.81 8.37
C VAL A 80 10.19 17.32 8.60
N VAL A 81 10.19 16.53 7.53
CA VAL A 81 10.01 15.08 7.60
C VAL A 81 11.04 14.44 8.52
N LYS A 82 10.56 13.60 9.43
CA LYS A 82 11.41 12.75 10.24
C LYS A 82 11.35 11.34 9.67
N LEU A 83 12.41 10.92 8.99
CA LEU A 83 12.46 9.62 8.30
C LEU A 83 12.27 8.41 9.24
N SER A 84 12.43 8.58 10.55
CA SER A 84 12.11 7.52 11.51
C SER A 84 10.61 7.35 11.80
N GLN A 85 9.76 8.27 11.33
CA GLN A 85 8.31 8.28 11.55
C GLN A 85 7.52 7.82 10.31
N LEU A 86 8.18 7.74 9.15
CA LEU A 86 7.54 7.46 7.87
C LEU A 86 8.32 6.40 7.09
N THR A 87 7.60 5.45 6.51
CA THR A 87 8.12 4.52 5.50
C THR A 87 7.39 4.75 4.19
N ALA A 88 8.10 4.53 3.08
CA ALA A 88 7.51 4.58 1.75
C ALA A 88 8.05 3.43 0.88
N SER A 89 7.15 2.76 0.15
CA SER A 89 7.47 1.65 -0.74
C SER A 89 6.71 1.70 -2.06
N ALA A 90 7.33 1.18 -3.11
CA ALA A 90 6.68 0.91 -4.39
C ALA A 90 7.38 -0.25 -5.13
N PRO A 91 6.67 -0.97 -6.02
CA PRO A 91 7.30 -1.92 -6.92
C PRO A 91 8.32 -1.25 -7.84
N ALA A 92 9.27 -2.05 -8.33
CA ALA A 92 10.30 -1.60 -9.28
C ALA A 92 9.73 -1.35 -10.70
N ASP A 93 8.89 -0.33 -10.80
CA ASP A 93 8.22 0.14 -12.02
C ASP A 93 8.30 1.68 -12.08
N ALA A 94 8.52 2.24 -13.26
CA ALA A 94 8.72 3.68 -13.40
C ALA A 94 7.46 4.49 -13.09
N VAL A 95 6.27 4.01 -13.45
CA VAL A 95 5.01 4.69 -13.18
C VAL A 95 4.69 4.65 -11.69
N LEU A 96 4.85 3.49 -11.05
CA LEU A 96 4.60 3.33 -9.62
C LEU A 96 5.59 4.13 -8.77
N GLN A 97 6.89 4.08 -9.07
CA GLN A 97 7.91 4.84 -8.33
C GLN A 97 7.77 6.36 -8.51
N ASN A 98 7.51 6.82 -9.73
CA ASN A 98 7.31 8.25 -9.99
C ASN A 98 6.02 8.75 -9.32
N SER A 99 4.96 7.94 -9.31
CA SER A 99 3.73 8.25 -8.56
C SER A 99 4.01 8.34 -7.07
N ALA A 100 4.66 7.33 -6.48
CA ALA A 100 5.02 7.35 -5.07
C ALA A 100 5.85 8.58 -4.71
N THR A 101 6.82 8.93 -5.56
CA THR A 101 7.61 10.14 -5.39
C THR A 101 6.73 11.40 -5.42
N GLY A 102 5.85 11.53 -6.42
CA GLY A 102 4.89 12.64 -6.52
C GLY A 102 3.98 12.79 -5.32
N PHE A 103 3.51 11.66 -4.78
CA PHE A 103 2.67 11.62 -3.58
C PHE A 103 3.43 12.17 -2.38
N LEU A 104 4.67 11.74 -2.20
CA LEU A 104 5.52 12.17 -1.10
C LEU A 104 5.86 13.67 -1.19
N GLN A 105 5.94 14.24 -2.39
CA GLN A 105 6.08 15.70 -2.54
C GLN A 105 4.83 16.46 -2.06
N GLY A 106 3.64 15.89 -2.29
CA GLY A 106 2.40 16.44 -1.76
C GLY A 106 2.27 16.25 -0.25
N LEU A 107 2.73 15.10 0.26
CA LEU A 107 2.64 14.71 1.68
C LEU A 107 3.57 15.54 2.58
N TYR A 108 4.79 15.82 2.09
CA TYR A 108 5.79 16.66 2.76
C TYR A 108 6.31 17.71 1.76
N PRO A 109 5.64 18.86 1.66
CA PRO A 109 6.00 19.89 0.69
C PRO A 109 7.35 20.56 1.01
N PRO A 110 7.94 21.32 0.06
CA PRO A 110 9.16 22.07 0.31
C PRO A 110 9.03 23.05 1.50
N VAL A 111 10.08 23.17 2.30
CA VAL A 111 10.07 23.95 3.56
C VAL A 111 10.82 25.28 3.48
N GLY A 112 11.23 25.69 2.28
CA GLY A 112 11.94 26.93 2.01
C GLY A 112 13.20 27.06 2.86
N ASP A 113 13.32 28.21 3.55
CA ASP A 113 14.49 28.58 4.35
C ASP A 113 14.75 27.65 5.55
N LEU A 114 13.77 26.84 5.99
CA LEU A 114 13.98 25.84 7.04
C LEU A 114 14.95 24.74 6.61
N ALA A 115 15.03 24.45 5.30
CA ALA A 115 15.99 23.51 4.74
C ALA A 115 17.33 24.21 4.45
N SER A 116 17.95 24.78 5.49
CA SER A 116 19.26 25.43 5.39
C SER A 116 20.25 24.88 6.41
N GLN A 117 21.53 24.92 6.05
CA GLN A 117 22.62 24.44 6.88
C GLN A 117 23.71 25.51 6.99
N GLU A 118 24.07 25.89 8.21
CA GLU A 118 25.26 26.70 8.46
C GLU A 118 26.52 25.82 8.36
N LEU A 119 27.45 26.24 7.49
CA LEU A 119 28.74 25.59 7.33
C LEU A 119 29.76 26.14 8.33
N ARG A 120 30.86 25.42 8.54
CA ARG A 120 31.94 25.80 9.49
C ARG A 120 32.52 27.21 9.26
N ASN A 121 32.48 27.70 8.02
CA ASN A 121 32.93 29.04 7.64
C ASN A 121 31.86 30.14 7.85
N LYS A 122 30.75 29.81 8.53
CA LYS A 122 29.59 30.69 8.79
C LYS A 122 28.81 31.10 7.54
N THR A 123 28.98 30.40 6.42
CA THR A 123 28.10 30.57 5.26
C THR A 123 26.94 29.60 5.37
N THR A 124 25.74 30.05 5.01
CA THR A 124 24.56 29.20 4.93
C THR A 124 24.42 28.65 3.51
N VAL A 125 24.12 27.36 3.41
CA VAL A 125 23.67 26.72 2.15
C VAL A 125 22.21 26.32 2.31
N SER A 126 21.40 26.63 1.31
CA SER A 126 19.99 26.21 1.26
C SER A 126 19.86 24.98 0.37
N ALA A 127 18.93 24.10 0.72
CA ALA A 127 18.56 22.99 -0.13
C ALA A 127 17.95 23.51 -1.46
N PRO A 128 18.16 22.81 -2.58
CA PRO A 128 17.57 23.17 -3.87
C PRO A 128 16.05 23.00 -3.87
N LEU A 129 15.39 23.43 -4.95
CA LEU A 129 13.95 23.27 -5.19
C LEU A 129 13.09 23.81 -4.02
N ASP A 130 13.47 24.99 -3.52
CA ASP A 130 12.78 25.68 -2.41
C ASP A 130 12.68 24.84 -1.12
N GLY A 131 13.71 24.05 -0.82
CA GLY A 131 13.72 23.20 0.37
C GLY A 131 12.98 21.88 0.20
N TYR A 132 13.00 21.30 -1.01
CA TYR A 132 12.43 19.99 -1.28
C TYR A 132 12.95 18.93 -0.30
N GLN A 133 12.02 18.17 0.29
CA GLN A 133 12.33 17.19 1.31
C GLN A 133 12.63 15.82 0.67
N LEU A 134 13.76 15.22 1.04
CA LEU A 134 14.17 13.93 0.49
C LEU A 134 13.62 12.79 1.34
N ILE A 135 12.67 12.04 0.78
CA ILE A 135 12.09 10.84 1.39
C ILE A 135 12.52 9.61 0.59
N PRO A 136 13.27 8.66 1.18
CA PRO A 136 13.66 7.44 0.49
C PRO A 136 12.46 6.57 0.15
N LEU A 137 12.44 6.04 -1.07
CA LEU A 137 11.47 5.06 -1.53
C LEU A 137 12.11 3.68 -1.55
N SER A 138 11.53 2.74 -0.81
CA SER A 138 11.97 1.34 -0.81
C SER A 138 11.35 0.59 -1.99
N LEU A 139 12.14 -0.27 -2.63
CA LEU A 139 11.63 -1.16 -3.66
C LEU A 139 11.10 -2.44 -3.03
N ILE A 140 9.88 -2.82 -3.39
CA ILE A 140 9.25 -4.07 -2.97
C ILE A 140 9.00 -4.98 -4.16
N ASP A 141 9.14 -6.29 -3.94
CA ASP A 141 8.75 -7.31 -4.92
C ASP A 141 7.38 -7.87 -4.51
N SER A 142 6.32 -7.11 -4.80
CA SER A 142 4.95 -7.45 -4.40
C SER A 142 4.26 -8.43 -5.36
N GLY A 143 4.96 -8.90 -6.41
CA GLY A 143 4.34 -9.74 -7.44
C GLY A 143 3.26 -9.01 -8.27
N ALA A 144 3.17 -7.70 -8.27
CA ALA A 144 2.27 -7.00 -9.20
C ALA A 144 2.98 -5.80 -9.79
N SER A 145 4.17 -6.04 -10.32
CA SER A 145 5.25 -5.07 -10.41
C SER A 145 5.47 -4.47 -11.80
N SER A 146 4.57 -4.69 -12.75
CA SER A 146 4.72 -4.11 -14.11
C SER A 146 3.45 -3.45 -14.59
N GLU A 147 3.49 -2.13 -14.74
CA GLU A 147 2.41 -1.37 -15.36
C GLU A 147 2.35 -1.59 -16.88
N ASP A 148 3.36 -2.15 -17.52
CA ASP A 148 3.26 -2.59 -18.91
C ASP A 148 2.43 -3.88 -19.08
N SER A 149 2.16 -4.63 -18.00
CA SER A 149 1.39 -5.86 -18.08
C SER A 149 -0.12 -5.59 -18.22
N PRO A 150 -0.77 -6.09 -19.29
CA PRO A 150 -2.22 -5.99 -19.43
C PRO A 150 -2.98 -6.92 -18.46
N TRP A 151 -2.34 -7.99 -18.00
CA TRP A 151 -2.88 -8.93 -17.01
C TRP A 151 -1.99 -8.95 -15.78
N LEU A 152 -2.35 -8.18 -14.76
CA LEU A 152 -1.48 -7.93 -13.61
C LEU A 152 -1.15 -9.19 -12.80
N GLN A 153 -2.07 -10.16 -12.70
CA GLN A 153 -1.82 -11.39 -11.93
C GLN A 153 -0.73 -12.27 -12.56
N SER A 154 -0.42 -12.10 -13.86
CA SER A 154 0.75 -12.74 -14.49
C SER A 154 2.09 -12.33 -13.88
N THR A 155 2.12 -11.16 -13.23
CA THR A 155 3.35 -10.57 -12.69
C THR A 155 3.59 -10.99 -11.24
N THR A 156 2.75 -11.87 -10.69
CA THR A 156 2.81 -12.36 -9.28
C THR A 156 3.95 -13.27 -8.98
N ASN A 157 4.63 -13.80 -9.99
CA ASN A 157 5.61 -14.87 -9.83
C ASN A 157 5.07 -16.06 -9.04
N CYS A 158 3.74 -16.16 -8.85
CA CYS A 158 3.09 -17.18 -8.03
C CYS A 158 2.41 -18.19 -8.95
N GLN A 159 3.02 -19.35 -9.18
CA GLN A 159 2.56 -20.27 -10.22
C GLN A 159 1.10 -20.73 -10.00
N ASN A 160 0.73 -21.12 -8.78
CA ASN A 160 -0.64 -21.51 -8.46
C ASN A 160 -1.64 -20.34 -8.58
N GLY A 161 -1.23 -19.12 -8.24
CA GLY A 161 -2.04 -17.91 -8.41
C GLY A 161 -2.33 -17.61 -9.88
N ILE A 162 -1.29 -17.70 -10.72
CA ILE A 162 -1.36 -17.55 -12.19
C ILE A 162 -2.28 -18.63 -12.79
N VAL A 163 -2.12 -19.89 -12.39
CA VAL A 163 -2.98 -20.99 -12.85
C VAL A 163 -4.43 -20.76 -12.45
N SER A 164 -4.69 -20.45 -11.17
CA SER A 164 -6.05 -20.18 -10.70
C SER A 164 -6.68 -19.02 -11.47
N SER A 165 -5.96 -17.90 -11.65
CA SER A 165 -6.45 -16.75 -12.41
C SER A 165 -6.79 -17.13 -13.87
N ASN A 166 -5.95 -17.92 -14.54
CA ASN A 166 -6.24 -18.41 -15.90
C ASN A 166 -7.47 -19.32 -16.00
N ASN A 167 -7.80 -20.11 -14.96
CA ASN A 167 -8.99 -20.95 -14.95
C ASN A 167 -10.30 -20.14 -15.09
N TYR A 168 -10.28 -18.82 -14.85
CA TYR A 168 -11.41 -17.95 -15.16
C TYR A 168 -11.83 -18.04 -16.65
N TYR A 169 -10.87 -18.17 -17.56
CA TYR A 169 -11.14 -18.26 -19.00
C TYR A 169 -11.79 -19.59 -19.42
N GLU A 170 -11.90 -20.56 -18.50
CA GLU A 170 -12.65 -21.80 -18.70
C GLU A 170 -14.06 -21.73 -18.09
N SER A 171 -14.37 -20.65 -17.35
CA SER A 171 -15.64 -20.52 -16.63
C SER A 171 -16.83 -20.29 -17.55
N LYS A 172 -18.02 -20.70 -17.09
CA LYS A 172 -19.28 -20.42 -17.81
C LYS A 172 -19.50 -18.92 -17.98
N LEU A 173 -19.26 -18.12 -16.93
CA LEU A 173 -19.43 -16.66 -16.95
C LEU A 173 -18.60 -16.02 -18.08
N TYR A 174 -17.32 -16.40 -18.17
CA TYR A 174 -16.45 -15.90 -19.23
C TYR A 174 -16.97 -16.29 -20.61
N ASN A 175 -17.31 -17.56 -20.84
CA ASN A 175 -17.78 -18.03 -22.14
C ASN A 175 -19.10 -17.36 -22.57
N ASP A 176 -20.05 -17.20 -21.63
CA ASP A 176 -21.31 -16.50 -21.89
C ASP A 176 -21.07 -15.03 -22.29
N LEU A 177 -20.15 -14.33 -21.60
CA LEU A 177 -19.80 -12.94 -21.92
C LEU A 177 -19.01 -12.84 -23.22
N LEU A 178 -18.07 -13.74 -23.47
CA LEU A 178 -17.33 -13.81 -24.73
C LEU A 178 -18.27 -13.94 -25.93
N ASP A 179 -19.32 -14.74 -25.82
CA ASP A 179 -20.29 -14.92 -26.90
C ASP A 179 -21.29 -13.76 -27.01
N SER A 180 -21.83 -13.29 -25.89
CA SER A 180 -22.87 -12.25 -25.89
C SER A 180 -22.35 -10.85 -26.23
N THR A 181 -21.05 -10.58 -26.06
CA THR A 181 -20.46 -9.25 -26.26
C THR A 181 -19.75 -9.06 -27.60
N LYS A 182 -19.77 -10.05 -28.51
CA LYS A 182 -19.08 -9.97 -29.81
C LYS A 182 -19.44 -8.71 -30.59
N GLY A 183 -20.73 -8.43 -30.74
CA GLY A 183 -21.21 -7.25 -31.49
C GLY A 183 -20.71 -5.93 -30.89
N PHE A 184 -20.61 -5.84 -29.55
CA PHE A 184 -20.07 -4.64 -28.90
C PHE A 184 -18.60 -4.40 -29.27
N TYR A 185 -17.75 -5.44 -29.26
CA TYR A 185 -16.34 -5.28 -29.63
C TYR A 185 -16.13 -5.09 -31.14
N GLU A 186 -17.00 -5.64 -31.97
CA GLU A 186 -17.04 -5.35 -33.42
C GLU A 186 -17.37 -3.87 -33.67
N ASP A 187 -18.35 -3.30 -32.96
CA ASP A 187 -18.74 -1.89 -33.06
C ASP A 187 -17.63 -0.93 -32.60
N LEU A 188 -16.72 -1.37 -31.73
CA LEU A 188 -15.54 -0.60 -31.32
C LEU A 188 -14.41 -0.61 -32.36
N ALA A 189 -14.46 -1.46 -33.38
CA ALA A 189 -13.37 -1.63 -34.34
C ALA A 189 -12.86 -0.32 -34.97
N PRO A 190 -13.69 0.66 -35.36
CA PRO A 190 -13.21 1.93 -35.91
C PRO A 190 -12.29 2.72 -34.95
N LEU A 191 -12.46 2.54 -33.63
CA LEU A 191 -11.70 3.23 -32.60
C LEU A 191 -10.37 2.52 -32.27
N ILE A 192 -10.33 1.18 -32.40
CA ILE A 192 -9.25 0.35 -31.83
C ILE A 192 -8.49 -0.49 -32.86
N ASN A 193 -8.87 -0.48 -34.14
CA ASN A 193 -8.28 -1.34 -35.18
C ASN A 193 -6.79 -1.10 -35.46
N THR A 194 -6.23 0.05 -35.08
CA THR A 194 -4.80 0.35 -35.22
C THR A 194 -3.95 -0.37 -34.17
N SER A 195 -4.56 -0.71 -33.04
CA SER A 195 -3.87 -1.25 -31.86
C SER A 195 -4.28 -2.69 -31.55
N PHE A 196 -5.45 -3.13 -32.04
CA PHE A 196 -5.99 -4.47 -31.81
C PHE A 196 -6.30 -5.16 -33.13
N SER A 197 -5.75 -6.37 -33.30
CA SER A 197 -6.13 -7.25 -34.41
C SER A 197 -7.59 -7.70 -34.27
N GLU A 198 -8.19 -8.21 -35.34
CA GLU A 198 -9.59 -8.66 -35.31
C GLU A 198 -9.82 -9.74 -34.24
N SER A 199 -8.88 -10.68 -34.07
CA SER A 199 -8.96 -11.72 -33.03
C SER A 199 -8.81 -11.20 -31.60
N ASP A 200 -8.24 -10.01 -31.42
CA ASP A 200 -8.03 -9.41 -30.10
C ASP A 200 -9.20 -8.54 -29.64
N ARG A 201 -10.15 -8.20 -30.53
CA ARG A 201 -11.32 -7.38 -30.22
C ARG A 201 -12.42 -8.22 -29.61
N THR A 202 -12.16 -8.73 -28.40
CA THR A 202 -13.10 -9.62 -27.70
C THR A 202 -13.10 -9.33 -26.20
N PHE A 203 -14.06 -9.92 -25.50
CA PHE A 203 -14.16 -9.85 -24.04
C PHE A 203 -12.89 -10.35 -23.31
N LYS A 204 -12.10 -11.23 -23.95
CA LYS A 204 -10.81 -11.69 -23.40
C LYS A 204 -9.79 -10.56 -23.20
N ASN A 205 -9.96 -9.43 -23.86
CA ASN A 205 -9.10 -8.26 -23.74
C ASN A 205 -9.90 -7.05 -23.23
N ALA A 206 -10.98 -7.28 -22.48
CA ALA A 206 -11.91 -6.23 -22.07
C ALA A 206 -11.19 -5.06 -21.37
N TYR A 207 -10.29 -5.36 -20.44
CA TYR A 207 -9.51 -4.35 -19.74
C TYR A 207 -8.53 -3.62 -20.66
N THR A 208 -7.77 -4.33 -21.51
CA THR A 208 -6.80 -3.67 -22.38
C THR A 208 -7.48 -2.75 -23.40
N ILE A 209 -8.65 -3.15 -23.90
CA ILE A 209 -9.48 -2.33 -24.79
C ILE A 209 -10.03 -1.12 -24.03
N PHE A 210 -10.60 -1.33 -22.84
CA PHE A 210 -11.07 -0.22 -21.99
C PHE A 210 -9.93 0.76 -21.67
N ASP A 211 -8.75 0.27 -21.27
CA ASP A 211 -7.59 1.08 -20.93
C ASP A 211 -7.18 1.99 -22.09
N TYR A 212 -7.05 1.42 -23.28
CA TYR A 212 -6.73 2.17 -24.49
C TYR A 212 -7.79 3.23 -24.81
N LEU A 213 -9.07 2.87 -24.70
CA LEU A 213 -10.19 3.78 -24.93
C LEU A 213 -10.27 4.88 -23.87
N ASN A 214 -10.00 4.57 -22.60
CA ASN A 214 -10.03 5.51 -21.49
C ASN A 214 -8.90 6.55 -21.61
N VAL A 215 -7.68 6.09 -21.86
CA VAL A 215 -6.55 6.99 -22.16
C VAL A 215 -6.85 7.84 -23.39
N GLY A 216 -7.39 7.25 -24.45
CA GLY A 216 -7.82 7.99 -25.63
C GLY A 216 -8.91 9.03 -25.31
N TYR A 217 -9.88 8.70 -24.47
CA TYR A 217 -10.95 9.61 -24.05
C TYR A 217 -10.43 10.81 -23.23
N ILE A 218 -9.39 10.60 -22.42
CA ILE A 218 -8.75 11.66 -21.63
C ILE A 218 -7.88 12.58 -22.51
N HIS A 219 -7.08 12.00 -23.41
CA HIS A 219 -5.98 12.71 -24.07
C HIS A 219 -6.22 13.07 -25.54
N ASN A 220 -7.10 12.36 -26.25
CA ASN A 220 -7.29 12.59 -27.68
C ASN A 220 -8.37 13.65 -27.95
N THR A 221 -8.14 14.45 -28.98
CA THR A 221 -9.13 15.41 -29.50
C THR A 221 -10.08 14.80 -30.53
N THR A 222 -9.73 13.64 -31.10
CA THR A 222 -10.49 12.94 -32.14
C THR A 222 -10.40 11.43 -31.92
N ASN A 223 -11.27 10.66 -32.60
CA ASN A 223 -11.31 9.19 -32.48
C ASN A 223 -11.48 8.70 -31.03
N VAL A 224 -12.44 9.30 -30.33
CA VAL A 224 -12.79 8.96 -28.94
C VAL A 224 -14.11 8.18 -28.90
N PRO A 225 -14.27 7.24 -27.94
CA PRO A 225 -15.55 6.56 -27.75
C PRO A 225 -16.63 7.53 -27.29
N SER A 226 -17.90 7.19 -27.54
CA SER A 226 -19.00 7.84 -26.82
C SER A 226 -18.94 7.51 -25.33
N ALA A 227 -19.54 8.35 -24.48
CA ALA A 227 -19.61 8.09 -23.04
C ALA A 227 -20.26 6.73 -22.71
N GLU A 228 -21.28 6.33 -23.50
CA GLU A 228 -21.94 5.03 -23.36
C GLU A 228 -21.01 3.86 -23.72
N GLN A 229 -20.27 3.99 -24.83
CA GLN A 229 -19.29 2.96 -25.23
C GLN A 229 -18.17 2.81 -24.20
N LEU A 230 -17.66 3.93 -23.67
CA LEU A 230 -16.62 3.90 -22.64
C LEU A 230 -17.15 3.29 -21.34
N HIS A 231 -18.35 3.66 -20.90
CA HIS A 231 -18.98 3.10 -19.72
C HIS A 231 -19.20 1.59 -19.87
N GLN A 232 -19.72 1.14 -21.00
CA GLN A 232 -19.94 -0.28 -21.26
C GLN A 232 -18.62 -1.07 -21.31
N ALA A 233 -17.57 -0.50 -21.92
CA ALA A 233 -16.23 -1.09 -21.90
C ALA A 233 -15.68 -1.20 -20.47
N PHE A 234 -15.90 -0.17 -19.65
CA PHE A 234 -15.51 -0.17 -18.24
C PHE A 234 -16.21 -1.28 -17.45
N LEU A 235 -17.51 -1.47 -17.64
CA LEU A 235 -18.25 -2.55 -16.97
C LEU A 235 -17.70 -3.94 -17.32
N TYR A 236 -17.37 -4.18 -18.60
CA TYR A 236 -16.76 -5.45 -19.00
C TYR A 236 -15.33 -5.61 -18.46
N ALA A 237 -14.55 -4.54 -18.43
CA ALA A 237 -13.23 -4.55 -17.81
C ALA A 237 -13.31 -4.85 -16.30
N ASN A 238 -14.29 -4.29 -15.59
CA ASN A 238 -14.52 -4.58 -14.17
C ASN A 238 -14.82 -6.06 -13.93
N ILE A 239 -15.72 -6.64 -14.71
CA ILE A 239 -16.06 -8.07 -14.60
C ILE A 239 -14.82 -8.93 -14.86
N GLU A 240 -14.08 -8.64 -15.94
CA GLU A 240 -12.86 -9.38 -16.25
C GLU A 240 -11.83 -9.29 -15.12
N GLN A 241 -11.45 -8.07 -14.73
CA GLN A 241 -10.35 -7.86 -13.80
C GLN A 241 -10.66 -8.35 -12.38
N TYR A 242 -11.91 -8.21 -11.92
CA TYR A 242 -12.28 -8.75 -10.60
C TYR A 242 -12.19 -10.27 -10.57
N ASN A 243 -12.64 -10.97 -11.62
CA ASN A 243 -12.57 -12.43 -11.68
C ASN A 243 -11.16 -12.98 -11.93
N LEU A 244 -10.27 -12.18 -12.54
CA LEU A 244 -8.84 -12.49 -12.63
C LEU A 244 -8.12 -12.29 -11.30
N ALA A 245 -8.54 -11.30 -10.50
CA ALA A 245 -7.92 -10.94 -9.23
C ALA A 245 -8.41 -11.76 -8.03
N TYR A 246 -9.66 -12.21 -8.02
CA TYR A 246 -10.25 -12.86 -6.86
C TYR A 246 -11.20 -14.00 -7.21
N ASN A 247 -11.19 -15.02 -6.36
CA ASN A 247 -12.14 -16.11 -6.38
C ASN A 247 -12.36 -16.59 -4.94
N SER A 248 -13.61 -16.64 -4.49
CA SER A 248 -13.95 -16.98 -3.10
C SER A 248 -13.64 -18.44 -2.73
N THR A 249 -13.62 -19.34 -3.71
CA THR A 249 -13.28 -20.76 -3.51
C THR A 249 -11.79 -21.06 -3.72
N GLU A 250 -11.07 -20.20 -4.44
CA GLU A 250 -9.64 -20.33 -4.75
C GLU A 250 -8.88 -19.07 -4.35
N LYS A 251 -8.70 -18.87 -3.03
CA LYS A 251 -8.10 -17.64 -2.47
C LYS A 251 -6.70 -17.33 -3.00
N ILE A 252 -5.92 -18.33 -3.44
CA ILE A 252 -4.59 -18.14 -4.02
C ILE A 252 -4.59 -17.22 -5.25
N ARG A 253 -5.73 -17.09 -5.93
CA ARG A 253 -5.91 -16.12 -7.02
C ARG A 253 -5.60 -14.69 -6.58
N ALA A 254 -5.91 -14.38 -5.32
CA ALA A 254 -5.77 -13.06 -4.72
C ALA A 254 -4.43 -12.89 -4.00
N ILE A 255 -3.38 -13.61 -4.40
CA ILE A 255 -2.05 -13.60 -3.76
C ILE A 255 -1.53 -12.18 -3.51
N ALA A 256 -1.69 -11.25 -4.46
CA ALA A 256 -1.28 -9.86 -4.29
C ALA A 256 -1.99 -9.18 -3.10
N GLY A 257 -3.28 -9.44 -2.93
CA GLY A 257 -4.04 -8.96 -1.78
C GLY A 257 -3.67 -9.66 -0.47
N GLN A 258 -3.25 -10.93 -0.53
CA GLN A 258 -2.75 -11.66 0.65
C GLN A 258 -1.40 -11.11 1.12
N THR A 259 -0.51 -10.75 0.18
CA THR A 259 0.77 -10.09 0.47
C THR A 259 0.54 -8.71 1.06
N LEU A 260 -0.30 -7.87 0.44
CA LEU A 260 -0.64 -6.55 0.98
C LEU A 260 -1.26 -6.64 2.38
N ALA A 261 -2.13 -7.61 2.63
CA ALA A 261 -2.72 -7.81 3.95
C ALA A 261 -1.64 -8.10 5.02
N ALA A 262 -0.57 -8.81 4.66
CA ALA A 262 0.57 -9.03 5.55
C ALA A 262 1.40 -7.76 5.75
N GLU A 263 1.75 -7.07 4.67
CA GLU A 263 2.56 -5.83 4.70
C GLU A 263 1.86 -4.74 5.53
N MET A 264 0.56 -4.53 5.28
CA MET A 264 -0.27 -3.59 6.04
C MET A 264 -0.33 -3.96 7.51
N LEU A 265 -0.57 -5.25 7.84
CA LEU A 265 -0.63 -5.68 9.24
C LEU A 265 0.71 -5.48 9.95
N MET A 266 1.82 -5.81 9.28
CA MET A 266 3.17 -5.61 9.81
C MET A 266 3.47 -4.13 10.05
N GLY A 267 3.11 -3.24 9.11
CA GLY A 267 3.30 -1.80 9.25
C GLY A 267 2.51 -1.21 10.42
N LEU A 268 1.21 -1.54 10.52
CA LEU A 268 0.40 -1.10 11.66
C LEU A 268 0.92 -1.67 12.99
N ASN A 269 1.33 -2.94 13.02
CA ASN A 269 1.91 -3.55 14.20
C ASN A 269 3.26 -2.92 14.59
N GLU A 270 4.05 -2.44 13.63
CA GLU A 270 5.26 -1.65 13.92
C GLU A 270 4.91 -0.34 14.63
N THR A 271 3.85 0.35 14.20
CA THR A 271 3.36 1.55 14.89
C THR A 271 2.99 1.22 16.34
N VAL A 272 2.25 0.13 16.58
CA VAL A 272 1.83 -0.29 17.93
C VAL A 272 3.04 -0.69 18.79
N THR A 273 3.89 -1.59 18.30
CA THR A 273 5.02 -2.15 19.06
C THR A 273 6.18 -1.18 19.26
N SER A 274 6.30 -0.17 18.38
CA SER A 274 7.28 0.90 18.54
C SER A 274 6.78 2.06 19.40
N GLU A 275 5.56 1.97 19.94
CA GLU A 275 4.88 3.03 20.71
C GLU A 275 4.78 4.33 19.89
N GLY A 276 4.44 4.20 18.61
CA GLY A 276 4.27 5.31 17.68
C GLY A 276 5.58 6.00 17.27
N LYS A 277 6.72 5.33 17.31
CA LYS A 277 7.96 5.88 16.75
C LYS A 277 7.90 5.92 15.23
N VAL A 278 7.44 4.83 14.61
CA VAL A 278 6.99 4.80 13.21
C VAL A 278 5.49 5.06 13.22
N LYS A 279 5.01 5.91 12.33
CA LYS A 279 3.64 6.47 12.41
C LYS A 279 2.86 6.33 11.12
N LEU A 280 3.51 6.57 9.98
CA LEU A 280 2.86 6.56 8.67
C LEU A 280 3.59 5.64 7.71
N HIS A 281 2.85 4.76 7.07
CA HIS A 281 3.35 3.88 6.02
C HIS A 281 2.65 4.21 4.73
N VAL A 282 3.40 4.42 3.65
CA VAL A 282 2.86 4.70 2.32
C VAL A 282 3.35 3.65 1.35
N GLU A 283 2.44 2.94 0.72
CA GLU A 283 2.77 1.94 -0.29
C GLU A 283 2.03 2.23 -1.58
N PHE A 284 2.72 2.09 -2.71
CA PHE A 284 2.11 2.17 -4.03
C PHE A 284 1.98 0.80 -4.66
N GLY A 285 0.90 0.59 -5.41
CA GLY A 285 0.74 -0.60 -6.22
C GLY A 285 -0.35 -0.49 -7.27
N SER A 286 -0.64 -1.64 -7.89
CA SER A 286 -1.55 -1.72 -9.01
C SER A 286 -3.00 -1.89 -8.57
N TYR A 287 -3.94 -1.60 -9.47
CA TYR A 287 -5.37 -1.81 -9.22
C TYR A 287 -5.72 -3.29 -8.95
N GLY A 288 -4.91 -4.24 -9.44
CA GLY A 288 -5.10 -5.68 -9.21
C GLY A 288 -4.95 -6.05 -7.74
N THR A 289 -4.06 -5.37 -7.00
CA THR A 289 -3.88 -5.55 -5.55
C THR A 289 -5.12 -5.06 -4.79
N PHE A 290 -5.69 -3.92 -5.17
CA PHE A 290 -6.97 -3.44 -4.60
C PHE A 290 -8.07 -4.48 -4.78
N LEU A 291 -8.32 -4.95 -6.00
CA LEU A 291 -9.38 -5.93 -6.27
C LEU A 291 -9.18 -7.24 -5.49
N SER A 292 -7.95 -7.71 -5.40
CA SER A 292 -7.57 -8.90 -4.62
C SER A 292 -7.89 -8.70 -3.14
N TYR A 293 -7.46 -7.58 -2.56
CA TYR A 293 -7.73 -7.25 -1.16
C TYR A 293 -9.23 -7.04 -0.91
N PHE A 294 -9.95 -6.36 -1.81
CA PHE A 294 -11.39 -6.13 -1.68
C PHE A 294 -12.18 -7.43 -1.57
N GLY A 295 -11.87 -8.41 -2.42
CA GLY A 295 -12.47 -9.73 -2.34
C GLY A 295 -12.17 -10.44 -1.02
N LEU A 296 -10.90 -10.44 -0.59
CA LEU A 296 -10.47 -11.06 0.67
C LEU A 296 -11.10 -10.40 1.91
N ALA A 297 -11.26 -9.08 1.88
CA ALA A 297 -11.83 -8.28 2.95
C ALA A 297 -13.37 -8.25 2.95
N GLN A 298 -14.02 -8.94 2.01
CA GLN A 298 -15.49 -9.02 1.86
C GLN A 298 -16.16 -7.66 1.58
N LEU A 299 -15.43 -6.72 0.96
CA LEU A 299 -15.96 -5.40 0.64
C LEU A 299 -17.07 -5.38 -0.43
N PRO A 300 -17.11 -6.29 -1.41
CA PRO A 300 -18.23 -6.41 -2.36
C PRO A 300 -19.59 -6.68 -1.70
N GLU A 301 -19.63 -7.25 -0.49
CA GLU A 301 -20.87 -7.42 0.27
C GLU A 301 -21.34 -6.11 0.93
N VAL A 302 -20.42 -5.17 1.14
CA VAL A 302 -20.72 -3.82 1.66
C VAL A 302 -21.20 -2.92 0.53
N ASN A 303 -20.53 -2.94 -0.62
CA ASN A 303 -20.90 -2.19 -1.81
C ASN A 303 -20.38 -2.90 -3.07
N VAL A 304 -21.25 -3.12 -4.06
CA VAL A 304 -20.90 -3.78 -5.32
C VAL A 304 -19.78 -3.07 -6.09
N ASN A 305 -19.58 -1.76 -5.87
CA ASN A 305 -18.53 -0.97 -6.52
C ASN A 305 -17.11 -1.45 -6.17
N PHE A 306 -16.92 -2.23 -5.10
CA PHE A 306 -15.65 -2.89 -4.80
C PHE A 306 -15.29 -4.04 -5.76
N THR A 307 -16.11 -4.28 -6.78
CA THR A 307 -15.78 -5.15 -7.93
C THR A 307 -15.30 -4.36 -9.15
N GLY A 308 -15.28 -3.02 -9.08
CA GLY A 308 -14.80 -2.15 -10.14
C GLY A 308 -13.31 -1.86 -10.01
N VAL A 309 -12.62 -1.75 -11.16
CA VAL A 309 -11.23 -1.27 -11.22
C VAL A 309 -11.18 0.14 -10.61
N PRO A 310 -10.40 0.36 -9.53
CA PRO A 310 -10.25 1.69 -8.96
C PRO A 310 -9.74 2.71 -9.97
N ASP A 311 -10.24 3.94 -9.91
CA ASP A 311 -9.83 5.06 -10.76
C ASP A 311 -8.37 5.48 -10.49
N TYR A 312 -7.78 6.28 -11.38
CA TYR A 312 -6.42 6.79 -11.17
C TYR A 312 -6.33 7.60 -9.87
N ALA A 313 -5.17 7.52 -9.19
CA ALA A 313 -4.92 8.15 -7.90
C ALA A 313 -5.86 7.72 -6.75
N SER A 314 -6.59 6.62 -6.90
CA SER A 314 -7.33 6.00 -5.80
C SER A 314 -6.40 5.60 -4.65
N SER A 315 -6.91 5.63 -3.43
CA SER A 315 -6.17 5.14 -2.26
C SER A 315 -7.10 4.48 -1.25
N MET A 316 -6.54 3.59 -0.45
CA MET A 316 -7.18 3.08 0.76
C MET A 316 -6.26 3.27 1.95
N ALA A 317 -6.86 3.47 3.12
CA ALA A 317 -6.11 3.72 4.35
C ALA A 317 -6.69 2.92 5.51
N TRP A 318 -5.80 2.40 6.36
CA TRP A 318 -6.12 1.83 7.65
C TRP A 318 -5.52 2.73 8.72
N GLU A 319 -6.37 3.25 9.60
CA GLU A 319 -5.93 4.12 10.68
C GLU A 319 -6.01 3.39 12.02
N LEU A 320 -4.96 3.52 12.84
CA LEU A 320 -4.98 3.14 14.25
C LEU A 320 -5.54 4.31 15.05
N VAL A 321 -6.64 4.07 15.75
CA VAL A 321 -7.34 5.09 16.54
C VAL A 321 -7.50 4.66 18.00
N THR A 322 -7.59 5.63 18.89
CA THR A 322 -7.90 5.40 20.30
C THR A 322 -8.81 6.50 20.85
N ASN A 323 -9.61 6.14 21.84
CA ASN A 323 -10.35 7.10 22.68
C ASN A 323 -9.69 7.29 24.05
N SER A 324 -8.54 6.65 24.30
CA SER A 324 -7.77 6.84 25.52
C SER A 324 -7.30 8.28 25.64
N THR A 325 -7.42 8.85 26.83
CA THR A 325 -6.98 10.22 27.14
C THR A 325 -5.59 10.26 27.77
N SER A 326 -4.85 9.14 27.74
CA SER A 326 -3.49 9.09 28.26
C SER A 326 -2.53 9.94 27.42
N ASP A 327 -1.57 10.58 28.08
CA ASP A 327 -0.45 11.26 27.43
C ASP A 327 0.62 10.27 26.91
N THR A 328 0.49 8.98 27.22
CA THR A 328 1.35 7.90 26.73
C THR A 328 0.69 7.17 25.56
N PHE A 329 1.50 6.45 24.78
CA PHE A 329 0.95 5.51 23.79
C PHE A 329 -0.01 4.52 24.49
N PRO A 330 -1.22 4.30 23.95
CA PRO A 330 -2.24 3.48 24.61
C PRO A 330 -1.87 2.00 24.58
N ASP A 331 -2.41 1.25 25.54
CA ASP A 331 -2.31 -0.22 25.51
C ASP A 331 -3.07 -0.78 24.29
N PRO A 332 -2.64 -1.90 23.70
CA PRO A 332 -3.27 -2.46 22.49
C PRO A 332 -4.77 -2.76 22.61
N GLU A 333 -5.30 -2.92 23.83
CA GLU A 333 -6.73 -3.12 24.09
C GLU A 333 -7.57 -1.85 23.89
N ASP A 334 -6.95 -0.67 23.99
CA ASP A 334 -7.57 0.63 23.76
C ASP A 334 -7.41 1.12 22.30
N ILE A 335 -6.81 0.29 21.44
CA ILE A 335 -6.57 0.60 20.03
C ILE A 335 -7.63 -0.08 19.16
N SER A 336 -8.13 0.65 18.19
CA SER A 336 -8.99 0.13 17.12
C SER A 336 -8.47 0.53 15.75
N VAL A 337 -8.97 -0.14 14.72
CA VAL A 337 -8.67 0.14 13.32
C VAL A 337 -9.93 0.56 12.59
N ARG A 338 -9.83 1.60 11.78
CA ARG A 338 -10.86 2.00 10.80
C ARG A 338 -10.27 2.00 9.40
N PHE A 339 -11.12 1.75 8.41
CA PHE A 339 -10.72 1.60 7.01
C PHE A 339 -11.46 2.56 6.09
N TYR A 340 -10.71 3.12 5.15
CA TYR A 340 -11.18 4.08 4.17
C TYR A 340 -10.83 3.62 2.76
N PHE A 341 -11.70 3.95 1.81
CA PHE A 341 -11.39 3.87 0.39
C PHE A 341 -11.85 5.13 -0.32
N GLN A 342 -10.93 5.78 -1.01
CA GLN A 342 -11.19 6.87 -1.94
C GLN A 342 -10.96 6.36 -3.36
N ASN A 343 -12.01 6.41 -4.17
CA ASN A 343 -11.91 6.09 -5.60
C ASN A 343 -11.64 7.36 -6.40
N GLY A 344 -10.46 7.48 -6.98
CA GLY A 344 -9.99 8.67 -7.69
C GLY A 344 -9.10 9.58 -6.84
N THR A 345 -8.75 10.73 -7.42
CA THR A 345 -7.95 11.76 -6.73
C THR A 345 -8.65 12.24 -5.46
N LEU A 346 -7.95 12.20 -4.33
CA LEU A 346 -8.46 12.73 -3.06
C LEU A 346 -8.24 14.24 -3.00
N SER A 347 -9.29 15.05 -2.94
CA SER A 347 -9.18 16.50 -2.76
C SER A 347 -9.35 16.90 -1.29
N SER A 348 -8.83 18.08 -0.92
CA SER A 348 -8.81 18.55 0.48
C SER A 348 -10.19 18.84 1.08
N SER A 349 -11.26 18.79 0.28
CA SER A 349 -12.65 18.93 0.73
C SER A 349 -13.38 17.61 0.92
N ASP A 350 -12.74 16.49 0.58
CA ASP A 350 -13.38 15.17 0.60
C ASP A 350 -13.21 14.53 1.99
N ASP A 351 -14.33 14.28 2.66
CA ASP A 351 -14.35 13.41 3.82
C ASP A 351 -14.17 11.96 3.35
N LEU A 352 -13.13 11.28 3.84
CA LEU A 352 -12.91 9.87 3.53
C LEU A 352 -14.08 9.03 4.06
N THR A 353 -14.66 8.20 3.19
CA THR A 353 -15.78 7.31 3.56
C THR A 353 -15.26 6.08 4.29
N GLU A 354 -15.77 5.85 5.50
CA GLU A 354 -15.47 4.65 6.28
C GLU A 354 -16.23 3.43 5.74
N TYR A 355 -15.53 2.30 5.63
CA TYR A 355 -16.11 1.02 5.24
C TYR A 355 -15.84 -0.06 6.28
N ARG A 356 -16.85 -0.91 6.49
CA ARG A 356 -16.73 -2.08 7.37
C ARG A 356 -15.86 -3.14 6.69
N LEU A 357 -14.90 -3.71 7.42
CA LEU A 357 -14.06 -4.80 6.93
C LEU A 357 -14.53 -6.16 7.45
N TYR A 358 -14.20 -7.22 6.70
CA TYR A 358 -14.28 -8.62 7.14
C TYR A 358 -15.68 -9.11 7.54
N GLY A 359 -16.72 -8.44 7.03
CA GLY A 359 -18.11 -8.72 7.38
C GLY A 359 -18.53 -8.21 8.77
N GLU A 360 -17.70 -7.41 9.44
CA GLU A 360 -18.02 -6.83 10.74
C GLU A 360 -19.18 -5.84 10.64
N SER A 361 -19.92 -5.64 11.74
CA SER A 361 -21.05 -4.71 11.78
C SER A 361 -20.65 -3.25 12.01
N SER A 362 -19.44 -3.00 12.49
CA SER A 362 -18.88 -1.68 12.83
C SER A 362 -17.80 -1.26 11.82
N THR A 363 -17.67 0.04 11.55
CA THR A 363 -16.57 0.60 10.73
C THR A 363 -15.25 0.66 11.51
N THR A 364 -15.33 0.61 12.83
CA THR A 364 -14.19 0.56 13.75
C THR A 364 -14.10 -0.84 14.38
N ILE A 365 -12.93 -1.47 14.29
CA ILE A 365 -12.66 -2.85 14.72
C ILE A 365 -11.57 -2.84 15.80
N PRO A 366 -11.75 -3.46 16.98
CA PRO A 366 -10.68 -3.57 17.98
C PRO A 366 -9.41 -4.18 17.39
N TRP A 367 -8.23 -3.69 17.81
CA TRP A 367 -6.94 -4.10 17.25
C TRP A 367 -6.74 -5.62 17.25
N SER A 368 -7.07 -6.29 18.35
CA SER A 368 -6.97 -7.76 18.45
C SER A 368 -7.84 -8.51 17.43
N THR A 369 -9.08 -8.06 17.23
CA THR A 369 -9.99 -8.62 16.22
C THR A 369 -9.49 -8.33 14.81
N PHE A 370 -8.96 -7.13 14.58
CA PHE A 370 -8.38 -6.76 13.29
C PHE A 370 -7.21 -7.69 12.92
N VAL A 371 -6.25 -7.88 13.83
CA VAL A 371 -5.13 -8.82 13.68
C VAL A 371 -5.63 -10.23 13.34
N GLU A 372 -6.56 -10.78 14.13
CA GLU A 372 -7.10 -12.13 13.93
C GLU A 372 -7.76 -12.30 12.54
N LYS A 373 -8.46 -11.27 12.06
CA LYS A 373 -9.16 -11.31 10.77
C LYS A 373 -8.20 -11.13 9.60
N THR A 374 -7.22 -10.25 9.73
CA THR A 374 -6.19 -10.03 8.70
C THR A 374 -5.30 -11.24 8.54
N GLU A 375 -4.86 -11.89 9.63
CA GLU A 375 -4.03 -13.11 9.58
C GLU A 375 -4.73 -14.28 8.85
N LYS A 376 -6.06 -14.32 8.80
CA LYS A 376 -6.82 -15.36 8.06
C LYS A 376 -6.78 -15.19 6.54
N ILE A 377 -6.44 -14.00 6.05
CA ILE A 377 -6.35 -13.71 4.62
C ILE A 377 -4.91 -13.47 4.16
N ALA A 378 -4.03 -13.07 5.07
CA ALA A 378 -2.66 -12.73 4.79
C ALA A 378 -1.74 -13.95 4.58
N ILE A 379 -0.70 -13.76 3.78
CA ILE A 379 0.45 -14.67 3.72
C ILE A 379 1.63 -13.94 4.39
N MET A 380 1.92 -14.34 5.63
CA MET A 380 2.79 -13.60 6.55
C MET A 380 4.28 -13.90 6.37
N THR A 381 4.63 -14.95 5.64
CA THR A 381 6.02 -15.42 5.53
C THR A 381 6.35 -15.88 4.12
N THR A 382 7.63 -15.80 3.77
CA THR A 382 8.14 -16.32 2.50
C THR A 382 7.87 -17.82 2.34
N ASP A 383 8.00 -18.61 3.40
CA ASP A 383 7.70 -20.05 3.34
C ASP A 383 6.23 -20.32 3.01
N GLN A 384 5.30 -19.62 3.68
CA GLN A 384 3.87 -19.72 3.37
C GLN A 384 3.59 -19.29 1.92
N TRP A 385 4.28 -18.26 1.43
CA TRP A 385 4.15 -17.80 0.04
C TRP A 385 4.63 -18.86 -0.94
N CYS A 386 5.81 -19.43 -0.72
CA CYS A 386 6.39 -20.49 -1.54
C CYS A 386 5.49 -21.74 -1.60
N ASP A 387 5.01 -22.18 -0.44
CA ASP A 387 4.09 -23.32 -0.33
C ASP A 387 2.77 -23.06 -1.07
N ALA A 388 2.16 -21.88 -0.86
CA ALA A 388 0.91 -21.52 -1.50
C ALA A 388 1.05 -21.37 -3.02
N CYS A 389 2.15 -20.79 -3.47
CA CYS A 389 2.44 -20.58 -4.89
C CYS A 389 2.91 -21.84 -5.61
N GLY A 390 3.40 -22.86 -4.88
CA GLY A 390 3.93 -24.09 -5.46
C GLY A 390 5.29 -23.88 -6.16
N ASN A 391 6.02 -22.85 -5.78
CA ASN A 391 7.32 -22.52 -6.36
C ASN A 391 8.43 -23.28 -5.63
N THR A 392 9.46 -23.70 -6.36
CA THR A 392 10.58 -24.49 -5.81
C THR A 392 11.96 -23.90 -6.12
N ASP A 393 11.99 -22.74 -6.78
CA ASP A 393 13.19 -22.06 -7.25
C ASP A 393 13.42 -20.74 -6.49
N GLY A 394 14.58 -20.11 -6.73
CA GLY A 394 14.94 -18.83 -6.10
C GLY A 394 14.84 -18.85 -4.58
N GLN A 395 14.07 -17.91 -4.01
CA GLN A 395 13.81 -17.79 -2.56
C GLN A 395 13.05 -19.01 -1.99
N CYS A 396 12.40 -19.81 -2.83
CA CYS A 396 11.66 -21.02 -2.44
C CYS A 396 12.48 -22.30 -2.50
N SER A 397 13.77 -22.22 -2.85
CA SER A 397 14.66 -23.39 -2.95
C SER A 397 14.94 -24.06 -1.59
N SER A 398 14.86 -23.33 -0.48
CA SER A 398 15.04 -23.86 0.88
C SER A 398 13.82 -24.61 1.43
N SER A 399 12.64 -24.44 0.82
CA SER A 399 11.39 -25.08 1.26
C SER A 399 11.28 -26.54 0.77
N GLY A 400 12.22 -26.99 -0.08
CA GLY A 400 12.21 -28.32 -0.70
C GLY A 400 12.74 -29.48 0.14
N ASP A 401 13.24 -29.27 1.37
CA ASP A 401 13.97 -30.30 2.12
C ASP A 401 13.12 -31.13 3.11
N SER A 402 11.79 -31.11 2.96
CA SER A 402 10.88 -31.99 3.72
C SER A 402 10.04 -32.86 2.79
N GLY A 403 10.69 -33.81 2.09
CA GLY A 403 9.92 -34.87 1.43
C GLY A 403 10.64 -35.74 0.42
N SER A 404 11.73 -36.44 0.79
CA SER A 404 12.11 -37.66 0.06
C SER A 404 12.90 -38.66 0.91
N GLY A 405 12.23 -39.74 1.31
CA GLY A 405 12.80 -41.08 1.44
C GLY A 405 13.59 -41.45 2.70
N SER A 406 12.93 -42.08 3.69
CA SER A 406 13.35 -43.41 4.18
C SER A 406 12.28 -44.03 5.08
N ALA A 407 12.24 -45.36 5.06
CA ALA A 407 11.23 -46.22 5.63
C ALA A 407 11.32 -46.40 7.16
N SER A 408 10.15 -46.68 7.75
CA SER A 408 9.89 -47.50 8.95
C SER A 408 10.55 -47.11 10.29
N THR A 409 9.74 -46.65 11.26
CA THR A 409 9.28 -47.46 12.41
C THR A 409 8.30 -46.68 13.28
N ASP A 410 7.27 -47.38 13.75
CA ASP A 410 6.24 -46.90 14.66
C ASP A 410 6.77 -46.40 16.01
N SER A 411 6.22 -45.30 16.53
CA SER A 411 5.75 -45.23 17.92
C SER A 411 4.87 -44.00 18.15
N ALA A 412 3.80 -44.22 18.91
CA ALA A 412 2.68 -43.32 19.10
C ALA A 412 2.88 -42.27 20.22
N SER A 413 2.05 -41.23 20.11
CA SER A 413 1.44 -40.40 21.16
C SER A 413 2.14 -39.11 21.63
N GLY A 414 1.34 -38.05 21.68
CA GLY A 414 1.58 -36.87 22.51
C GLY A 414 1.45 -35.54 21.76
N GLY A 415 0.24 -34.98 21.71
CA GLY A 415 0.00 -33.65 21.16
C GLY A 415 0.37 -32.52 22.12
N SER A 416 0.72 -31.36 21.55
CA SER A 416 0.37 -30.04 22.07
C SER A 416 0.70 -28.99 21.00
N GLY A 417 -0.30 -28.17 20.66
CA GLY A 417 -0.14 -27.05 19.74
C GLY A 417 0.95 -26.09 20.21
N GLY A 418 1.81 -25.72 19.28
CA GLY A 418 2.85 -24.73 19.46
C GLY A 418 2.92 -23.89 18.20
N ILE A 419 2.61 -22.60 18.33
CA ILE A 419 2.82 -21.56 17.34
C ILE A 419 4.30 -21.63 16.90
N SER A 420 4.52 -21.80 15.59
CA SER A 420 5.85 -21.93 15.00
C SER A 420 6.63 -20.62 15.16
N LYS A 421 7.89 -20.73 15.60
CA LYS A 421 8.84 -19.65 15.86
C LYS A 421 9.37 -18.98 14.57
N ALA A 422 8.53 -18.82 13.56
CA ALA A 422 8.87 -18.17 12.29
C ALA A 422 8.77 -16.62 12.38
N VAL A 423 8.01 -16.09 13.35
CA VAL A 423 7.86 -14.64 13.60
C VAL A 423 9.13 -13.99 14.20
N ALA A 424 10.14 -14.77 14.56
CA ALA A 424 11.42 -14.27 15.08
C ALA A 424 12.45 -13.90 13.99
N GLY A 425 12.22 -14.25 12.72
CA GLY A 425 13.22 -14.09 11.65
C GLY A 425 13.51 -12.63 11.26
N VAL A 426 12.51 -11.76 11.31
CA VAL A 426 12.67 -10.33 10.96
C VAL A 426 13.21 -9.52 12.14
N ILE A 427 12.85 -9.92 13.38
CA ILE A 427 13.40 -9.36 14.62
C ILE A 427 14.88 -9.77 14.81
N GLY A 428 15.26 -10.94 14.31
CA GLY A 428 16.63 -11.47 14.39
C GLY A 428 17.66 -10.55 13.74
N ALA A 429 17.38 -10.01 12.55
CA ALA A 429 18.33 -9.16 11.82
C ALA A 429 18.65 -7.84 12.56
N MET A 430 17.62 -7.18 13.11
CA MET A 430 17.78 -5.92 13.86
C MET A 430 18.45 -6.14 15.22
N VAL A 431 18.11 -7.22 15.93
CA VAL A 431 18.74 -7.56 17.22
C VAL A 431 20.19 -8.00 17.03
N THR A 432 20.52 -8.76 15.97
CA THR A 432 21.92 -9.09 15.67
C THR A 432 22.74 -7.85 15.33
N LEU A 433 22.17 -6.88 14.58
CA LEU A 433 22.88 -5.63 14.28
C LEU A 433 23.13 -4.81 15.56
N ALA A 434 22.15 -4.71 16.45
CA ALA A 434 22.28 -4.02 17.73
C ALA A 434 23.29 -4.70 18.68
N VAL A 435 23.32 -6.04 18.71
CA VAL A 435 24.27 -6.81 19.51
C VAL A 435 25.68 -6.68 18.96
N ILE A 436 25.87 -6.72 17.63
CA ILE A 436 27.18 -6.54 16.99
C ILE A 436 27.70 -5.12 17.24
N LEU A 437 26.89 -4.08 16.99
CA LEU A 437 27.28 -2.70 17.25
C LEU A 437 27.52 -2.43 18.75
N GLY A 438 26.75 -3.08 19.63
CA GLY A 438 26.95 -3.03 21.07
C GLY A 438 28.26 -3.67 21.53
N LEU A 439 28.61 -4.84 20.96
CA LEU A 439 29.89 -5.52 21.21
C LEU A 439 31.08 -4.71 20.68
N GLU A 440 30.96 -4.13 19.49
CA GLU A 440 31.99 -3.25 18.93
C GLU A 440 32.21 -1.99 19.79
N ALA A 441 31.13 -1.36 20.26
CA ALA A 441 31.20 -0.22 21.17
C ALA A 441 31.85 -0.59 22.52
N LEU A 442 31.52 -1.76 23.07
CA LEU A 442 32.09 -2.25 24.33
C LEU A 442 33.60 -2.55 24.19
N ILE A 443 34.01 -3.14 23.06
CA ILE A 443 35.43 -3.39 22.75
C ILE A 443 36.21 -2.07 22.61
N LEU A 444 35.61 -1.06 21.97
CA LEU A 444 36.24 0.27 21.84
C LEU A 444 36.38 0.99 23.20
N LEU A 445 35.37 0.87 24.08
CA LEU A 445 35.37 1.51 25.40
C LEU A 445 36.28 0.81 26.41
N LEU A 446 36.29 -0.52 26.46
CA LEU A 446 37.08 -1.30 27.42
C LEU A 446 38.50 -1.61 26.92
N GLY A 447 38.70 -1.65 25.60
CA GLY A 447 40.02 -1.89 24.98
C GLY A 447 40.93 -0.67 24.93
N GLY A 448 40.47 0.52 25.36
CA GLY A 448 41.28 1.74 25.40
C GLY A 448 41.60 2.34 24.03
N PHE A 449 40.89 1.93 22.98
CA PHE A 449 41.09 2.41 21.61
C PHE A 449 40.44 3.78 21.44
N ARG A 450 41.24 4.82 21.16
CA ARG A 450 40.74 6.13 20.76
C ARG A 450 40.64 6.21 19.24
N LEU A 451 39.45 6.52 18.72
CA LEU A 451 39.27 6.83 17.30
C LEU A 451 40.00 8.14 16.98
N THR A 452 41.20 8.03 16.42
CA THR A 452 41.93 9.17 15.87
C THR A 452 41.53 9.35 14.41
N ARG A 453 40.90 10.49 14.09
CA ARG A 453 40.60 10.85 12.70
C ARG A 453 41.91 11.19 11.97
N SER A 454 42.47 10.24 11.23
CA SER A 454 43.61 10.54 10.36
C SER A 454 43.11 11.33 9.14
N LYS A 455 43.64 12.54 8.97
CA LYS A 455 43.59 13.23 7.67
C LYS A 455 44.60 12.53 6.77
N GLY A 456 44.17 11.49 6.05
CA GLY A 456 45.06 10.73 5.16
C GLY A 456 44.35 9.83 4.14
N ALA A 457 43.15 9.33 4.42
CA ALA A 457 42.48 8.41 3.48
C ALA A 457 41.81 9.11 2.27
N ALA A 458 41.68 10.43 2.29
CA ALA A 458 41.13 11.20 1.16
C ALA A 458 42.16 11.49 0.04
N ALA A 459 43.46 11.21 0.25
CA ALA A 459 44.49 11.41 -0.76
C ALA A 459 44.87 10.13 -1.52
N ALA A 460 44.71 8.94 -0.92
CA ALA A 460 45.05 7.67 -1.57
C ALA A 460 43.99 7.17 -2.57
N ALA A 461 42.74 7.64 -2.47
CA ALA A 461 41.69 7.29 -3.43
C ALA A 461 41.72 8.14 -4.72
N ALA A 462 42.48 9.25 -4.73
CA ALA A 462 42.61 10.11 -5.91
C ALA A 462 43.69 9.63 -6.91
N GLU A 463 44.54 8.66 -6.55
CA GLU A 463 45.66 8.20 -7.41
C GLU A 463 45.40 6.84 -8.10
N VAL A 464 44.31 6.14 -7.78
CA VAL A 464 43.99 4.81 -8.39
C VAL A 464 43.04 4.94 -9.60
N ALA A 465 42.43 6.10 -9.85
CA ALA A 465 41.49 6.30 -10.97
C ALA A 465 42.13 6.92 -12.23
N GLU A 466 43.46 7.06 -12.31
CA GLU A 466 44.16 7.38 -13.58
C GLU A 466 44.80 6.15 -14.23
N ASN A 467 44.47 4.94 -13.78
CA ASN A 467 44.86 3.70 -14.47
C ASN A 467 43.89 2.55 -14.19
N LYS A 468 42.69 2.61 -14.79
CA LYS A 468 42.03 1.47 -15.43
C LYS A 468 40.73 1.87 -16.12
#